data_AF-A0A7G2M1Z9-F1
#
_entry.id   AF-A0A7G2M1Z9-F1
#
_cell.length_a   1.000
_cell.length_b   1.000
_cell.length_c   1.000
_cell.angle_alpha   90.00
_cell.angle_beta   90.00
_cell.angle_gamma   90.00
#
_symmetry.space_group_name_H-M   'P 1'
#
loop_
_entity.id
_entity.type
_entity.pdbx_description
1 polymer ?
#
loop_
_entity_poly.entity_id
_entity_poly.type
_entity_poly.pdbx_seq_one_letter_code
_entity_poly.pdbx_strand_id
1 'polypeptide(L)'
;FAGSLYLVRSQATVDDVSWMRAMIPHHSIAILTSERANLSDPRVRELANAIIEAQRSEIEEMKLYIEDIEANGDAAPGTPRAEP
;
A
#
# COMPACT_ATOMS: atom_id res chain seq x y z
N PHE A 1 -10.00 -23.41 25.75
CA PHE A 1 -9.40 -23.57 24.40
C PHE A 1 -10.12 -22.76 23.31
N ALA A 2 -11.42 -22.43 23.45
CA ALA A 2 -12.13 -21.63 22.45
C ALA A 2 -11.77 -20.11 22.46
N GLY A 3 -11.45 -19.52 23.62
CA GLY A 3 -11.12 -18.09 23.71
C GLY A 3 -9.75 -17.71 23.14
N SER A 4 -8.81 -18.65 23.08
CA SER A 4 -7.44 -18.43 22.56
C SER A 4 -7.39 -18.35 21.03
N LEU A 5 -8.37 -18.91 20.31
CA LEU A 5 -8.46 -18.81 18.85
C LEU A 5 -8.96 -17.44 18.38
N TYR A 6 -9.63 -16.67 19.25
CA TYR A 6 -10.05 -15.31 18.96
C TYR A 6 -8.87 -14.33 18.93
N LEU A 7 -7.86 -14.55 19.78
CA LEU A 7 -6.67 -13.69 19.91
C LEU A 7 -5.61 -13.89 18.80
N VAL A 8 -5.81 -14.87 17.91
CA VAL A 8 -4.93 -15.09 16.74
C VAL A 8 -5.39 -14.30 15.51
N ARG A 9 -6.66 -13.91 15.41
CA ARG A 9 -7.17 -13.16 14.26
C ARG A 9 -6.66 -11.72 14.20
N SER A 10 -6.36 -11.10 15.34
CA SER A 10 -5.82 -9.75 15.38
C SER A 10 -4.35 -9.65 14.97
N GLN A 11 -3.62 -10.78 14.90
CA GLN A 11 -2.21 -10.73 14.51
C GLN A 11 -2.07 -10.56 12.99
N ALA A 12 -2.88 -11.26 12.19
CA ALA A 12 -2.88 -11.10 10.74
C ALA A 12 -3.26 -9.66 10.31
N THR A 13 -4.31 -9.10 10.91
CA THR A 13 -4.75 -7.72 10.60
C THR A 13 -3.69 -6.67 10.97
N VAL A 14 -3.01 -6.87 12.10
CA VAL A 14 -1.91 -5.99 12.56
C VAL A 14 -0.70 -6.12 11.63
N ASP A 15 -0.40 -7.31 11.12
CA ASP A 15 0.68 -7.55 10.18
C ASP A 15 0.42 -6.82 8.84
N ASP A 16 -0.79 -6.92 8.28
CA ASP A 16 -1.18 -6.25 7.04
C ASP A 16 -1.14 -4.72 7.16
N VAL A 17 -1.72 -4.17 8.24
CA VAL A 17 -1.70 -2.72 8.49
C VAL A 17 -0.27 -2.22 8.71
N SER A 18 0.56 -2.96 9.45
CA SER A 18 1.94 -2.57 9.68
C SER A 18 2.77 -2.57 8.39
N TRP A 19 2.53 -3.55 7.51
CA TRP A 19 3.16 -3.64 6.20
C TRP A 19 2.79 -2.43 5.34
N MET A 20 1.50 -2.09 5.22
CA MET A 20 1.05 -0.94 4.43
C MET A 20 1.58 0.39 4.98
N ARG A 21 1.58 0.57 6.31
CA ARG A 21 2.16 1.75 6.96
C ARG A 21 3.66 1.91 6.69
N ALA A 22 4.39 0.81 6.53
CA ALA A 22 5.81 0.83 6.14
C ALA A 22 6.01 1.05 4.63
N MET A 23 5.06 0.61 3.80
CA MET A 23 5.16 0.70 2.36
C MET A 23 4.79 2.09 1.82
N ILE A 24 3.86 2.81 2.47
CA ILE A 24 3.56 4.22 2.14
C ILE A 24 4.82 5.12 2.09
N PRO A 25 5.69 5.16 3.12
CA PRO A 25 6.91 5.96 3.06
C PRO A 25 7.95 5.38 2.09
N HIS A 26 8.02 4.05 1.91
CA HIS A 26 8.88 3.44 0.89
C HIS A 26 8.53 3.95 -0.51
N HIS A 27 7.25 3.96 -0.86
CA HIS A 27 6.74 4.51 -2.11
C HIS A 27 6.98 6.01 -2.22
N SER A 28 6.72 6.75 -1.15
CA SER A 28 6.95 8.20 -1.12
C SER A 28 8.41 8.57 -1.43
N ILE A 29 9.39 7.75 -1.01
CA ILE A 29 10.81 7.94 -1.33
C ILE A 29 11.06 7.74 -2.84
N ALA A 30 10.45 6.75 -3.47
CA ALA A 30 10.63 6.48 -4.89
C ALA A 30 9.94 7.55 -5.76
N ILE A 31 8.77 8.07 -5.35
CA ILE A 31 8.16 9.27 -5.94
C ILE A 31 9.12 10.46 -5.83
N LEU A 32 9.62 10.76 -4.63
CA LEU A 32 10.51 11.90 -4.40
C LEU A 32 11.80 11.81 -5.21
N THR A 33 12.37 10.61 -5.29
CA THR A 33 13.58 10.34 -6.09
C THR A 33 13.31 10.56 -7.58
N SER A 34 12.16 10.09 -8.07
CA SER A 34 11.77 10.23 -9.47
C SER A 34 11.47 11.69 -9.83
N GLU A 35 10.76 12.44 -8.97
CA GLU A 35 10.45 13.87 -9.16
C GLU A 35 11.71 14.77 -9.19
N ARG A 36 12.77 14.38 -8.47
CA ARG A 36 14.03 15.14 -8.37
C ARG A 36 15.10 14.68 -9.37
N ALA A 37 14.86 13.62 -10.12
CA ALA A 37 15.85 13.06 -11.02
C ALA A 37 16.08 13.99 -12.23
N ASN A 38 17.34 14.33 -12.49
CA ASN A 38 17.72 15.06 -13.70
C ASN A 38 17.94 14.07 -14.86
N LEU A 39 16.85 13.70 -15.53
CA LEU A 39 16.85 12.66 -16.58
C LEU A 39 16.83 13.29 -17.98
N SER A 40 17.81 12.93 -18.81
CA SER A 40 17.96 13.43 -20.19
C SER A 40 17.34 12.52 -21.25
N ASP A 41 17.34 11.20 -21.05
CA ASP A 41 16.73 10.24 -21.99
C ASP A 41 15.19 10.26 -21.86
N PRO A 42 14.44 10.51 -22.96
CA PRO A 42 12.98 10.60 -22.92
C PRO A 42 12.30 9.31 -22.45
N ARG A 43 12.87 8.13 -22.74
CA ARG A 43 12.31 6.83 -22.31
C ARG A 43 12.42 6.67 -20.79
N VAL A 44 13.51 7.18 -20.20
CA VAL A 44 13.73 7.11 -18.75
C VAL A 44 12.83 8.10 -18.02
N ARG A 45 12.54 9.26 -18.62
CA ARG A 45 11.54 10.20 -18.10
C ARG A 45 10.13 9.61 -18.09
N GLU A 46 9.76 8.92 -19.17
CA GLU A 46 8.47 8.24 -19.26
C GLU A 46 8.35 7.14 -18.19
N LEU A 47 9.41 6.35 -18.00
CA LEU A 47 9.47 5.37 -16.91
C LEU A 47 9.32 6.02 -15.53
N ALA A 48 10.00 7.13 -15.27
CA ALA A 48 9.90 7.85 -13.99
C ALA A 48 8.47 8.37 -13.74
N ASN A 49 7.80 8.92 -14.75
CA ASN A 49 6.41 9.33 -14.65
C ASN A 49 5.48 8.15 -14.38
N ALA A 50 5.67 7.02 -15.07
CA ALA A 50 4.87 5.82 -14.85
C ALA A 50 5.04 5.27 -13.42
N ILE A 51 6.27 5.31 -12.88
CA ILE A 51 6.54 4.94 -11.48
C ILE A 51 5.81 5.88 -10.51
N ILE A 52 5.85 7.19 -10.75
CA ILE A 52 5.17 8.17 -9.88
C ILE A 52 3.67 7.91 -9.85
N GLU A 53 3.03 7.74 -11.02
CA GLU A 53 1.59 7.51 -11.10
C GLU A 53 1.19 6.21 -10.39
N ALA A 54 1.89 5.10 -10.69
CA ALA A 54 1.62 3.81 -10.06
C ALA A 54 1.75 3.89 -8.52
N GLN A 55 2.81 4.51 -8.02
CA GLN A 55 3.05 4.56 -6.59
C GLN A 55 2.12 5.52 -5.84
N ARG A 56 1.66 6.61 -6.48
CA ARG A 56 0.63 7.48 -5.90
C ARG A 56 -0.69 6.73 -5.77
N SER A 57 -1.08 6.02 -6.83
CA SER A 57 -2.25 5.14 -6.85
C SER A 57 -2.20 4.09 -5.73
N GLU A 58 -1.08 3.37 -5.59
CA GLU A 58 -0.89 2.36 -4.54
C GLU A 58 -0.88 2.96 -3.12
N ILE A 59 -0.37 4.18 -2.94
CA ILE A 59 -0.45 4.89 -1.65
C ILE A 59 -1.90 5.15 -1.25
N GLU A 60 -2.73 5.61 -2.18
CA GLU A 60 -4.15 5.86 -1.88
C GLU A 60 -4.91 4.56 -1.61
N GLU A 61 -4.63 3.50 -2.37
CA GLU A 61 -5.17 2.17 -2.11
C GLU A 61 -4.80 1.66 -0.70
N MET A 62 -3.53 1.76 -0.31
CA MET A 62 -3.09 1.35 1.02
C MET A 62 -3.76 2.14 2.14
N LYS A 63 -3.96 3.46 1.95
CA LYS A 63 -4.68 4.28 2.94
C LYS A 63 -6.13 3.82 3.10
N LEU A 64 -6.80 3.53 1.98
CA LEU A 64 -8.17 3.02 1.98
C LEU A 64 -8.28 1.68 2.71
N TYR A 65 -7.37 0.74 2.45
CA TYR A 65 -7.38 -0.55 3.14
C TYR A 65 -7.02 -0.44 4.62
N ILE A 66 -6.08 0.43 5.00
CA ILE A 66 -5.79 0.68 6.42
C ILE A 66 -7.06 1.16 7.13
N GLU A 67 -7.77 2.13 6.56
CA GLU A 67 -9.01 2.66 7.14
C GLU A 67 -10.10 1.58 7.23
N ASP A 68 -10.30 0.81 6.16
CA ASP A 68 -11.31 -0.26 6.12
C ASP A 68 -11.00 -1.38 7.13
N ILE A 69 -9.75 -1.85 7.19
CA ILE A 69 -9.34 -2.92 8.12
C ILE A 69 -9.43 -2.44 9.58
N GLU A 70 -9.06 -1.20 9.88
CA GLU A 70 -9.17 -0.65 11.23
C GLU A 70 -10.64 -0.48 11.67
N ALA A 71 -11.56 -0.21 10.74
CA ALA A 71 -12.98 -0.05 11.03
C ALA A 71 -13.76 -1.38 11.06
N ASN A 72 -13.46 -2.28 10.11
CA ASN A 72 -14.30 -3.44 9.77
C ASN A 72 -13.58 -4.79 9.94
N GLY A 73 -12.26 -4.80 10.13
CA GLY A 73 -11.42 -6.00 10.09
C GLY A 73 -11.12 -6.47 8.67
N ASP A 74 -10.54 -7.67 8.53
CA ASP A 74 -10.14 -8.21 7.22
C ASP A 74 -11.33 -8.36 6.26
N ALA A 75 -11.09 -8.04 5.00
CA ALA A 75 -12.04 -8.28 3.92
C ALA A 75 -12.37 -9.78 3.77
N ALA A 76 -13.56 -10.09 3.29
CA ALA A 76 -13.98 -11.47 3.08
C ALA A 76 -13.08 -12.17 2.04
N PRO A 77 -12.81 -13.49 2.17
CA PRO A 77 -12.06 -14.22 1.16
C PRO A 77 -12.68 -14.08 -0.24
N GLY A 78 -11.85 -13.70 -1.22
CA GLY A 78 -12.31 -13.44 -2.59
C GLY A 78 -12.77 -12.00 -2.85
N THR A 79 -12.64 -11.09 -1.87
CA THR A 79 -12.82 -9.66 -2.12
C THR A 79 -11.76 -9.19 -3.13
N PRO A 80 -12.16 -8.57 -4.26
CA PRO A 80 -11.21 -8.11 -5.26
C PRO A 80 -10.41 -6.92 -4.73
N ARG A 81 -9.19 -6.77 -5.27
CA ARG A 81 -8.40 -5.56 -5.09
C ARG A 81 -9.18 -4.36 -5.61
N ALA A 82 -9.26 -3.30 -4.80
CA ALA A 82 -9.66 -1.99 -5.25
C ALA A 82 -8.58 -1.44 -6.19
N GLU A 83 -8.80 -1.61 -7.49
CA GLU A 83 -8.04 -0.90 -8.52
C GLU A 83 -8.64 0.52 -8.62
N PRO A 84 -7.83 1.60 -8.45
CA PRO A 84 -8.29 2.97 -8.63
C PRO A 84 -8.53 3.36 -10.10
#